data_AF-A0A7X4I812-F1
#
_entry.id   AF-A0A7X4I812-F1
#
_cell.length_a   1.000
_cell.length_b   1.000
_cell.length_c   1.000
_cell.angle_alpha   90.00
_cell.angle_beta   90.00
_cell.angle_gamma   90.00
#
_symmetry.space_group_name_H-M   'P 1'
#
loop_
_entity.id
_entity.type
_entity.pdbx_description
1 polymer ?
#
loop_
_entity_poly.entity_id
_entity_poly.type
_entity_poly.pdbx_seq_one_letter_code
_entity_poly.pdbx_strand_id
1 'polypeptide(L)'
;MKTKDWLAENNISKDQYYYWFNQLRLAACMQASGPQPELPVESENPQIVKLECADYQNDLDSCSNSKIRIDCGCIHIEIDGGAAPTVIRSIMEVLVDAA
;
A
#
# COMPACT_ATOMS: atom_id res chain seq x y z
N MET A 1 19.38 -0.99 10.91
CA MET A 1 18.38 -0.38 11.81
C MET A 1 17.67 -1.48 12.61
N LYS A 2 17.28 -1.27 13.87
CA LYS A 2 16.46 -2.26 14.60
C LYS A 2 14.98 -2.00 14.28
N THR A 3 14.15 -3.05 14.29
CA THR A 3 12.72 -2.97 13.97
C THR A 3 12.00 -1.91 14.80
N LYS A 4 12.30 -1.80 16.09
CA LYS A 4 11.69 -0.78 16.98
C LYS A 4 11.98 0.65 16.53
N ASP A 5 13.21 0.91 16.08
CA ASP A 5 13.64 2.24 15.65
C ASP A 5 12.95 2.61 14.34
N TRP A 6 12.83 1.65 13.40
CA TRP A 6 12.11 1.85 12.13
C TRP A 6 10.60 2.05 12.29
N LEU A 7 9.97 1.33 13.22
CA LEU A 7 8.55 1.51 13.53
C LEU A 7 8.27 2.92 14.07
N ALA A 8 9.13 3.41 14.97
CA ALA A 8 9.01 4.76 15.52
C ALA A 8 9.20 5.84 14.44
N GLU A 9 10.18 5.66 13.55
CA GLU A 9 10.45 6.59 12.45
C GLU A 9 9.30 6.68 11.44
N ASN A 10 8.56 5.58 11.25
CA ASN A 10 7.43 5.51 10.31
C ASN A 10 6.06 5.66 10.99
N ASN A 11 6.03 6.02 12.28
CA ASN A 11 4.83 6.20 13.08
C ASN A 11 3.92 4.94 13.20
N ILE A 12 4.50 3.75 13.04
CA ILE A 12 3.77 2.47 13.01
C ILE A 12 3.68 1.88 14.42
N SER A 13 2.46 1.52 14.84
CA SER A 13 2.28 0.78 16.09
C SER A 13 2.89 -0.62 16.00
N LYS A 14 3.54 -1.05 17.09
CA LYS A 14 4.08 -2.40 17.19
C LYS A 14 3.02 -3.48 16.95
N ASP A 15 1.80 -3.27 17.46
CA ASP A 15 0.72 -4.24 17.32
C ASP A 15 0.24 -4.34 15.87
N GLN A 16 0.12 -3.21 15.18
CA GLN A 16 -0.21 -3.17 13.74
C GLN A 16 0.86 -3.86 12.90
N TYR A 17 2.14 -3.63 13.19
CA TYR A 17 3.23 -4.29 12.48
C TYR A 17 3.13 -5.81 12.59
N TYR A 18 2.96 -6.35 13.80
CA TYR A 18 2.88 -7.81 13.97
C TYR A 18 1.57 -8.40 13.44
N TYR A 19 0.48 -7.66 13.51
CA TYR A 19 -0.78 -8.04 12.88
C TYR A 19 -0.60 -8.25 11.37
N TRP A 20 -0.12 -7.22 10.66
CA TRP A 20 0.09 -7.28 9.21
C TRP A 20 1.16 -8.29 8.81
N PHE A 21 2.24 -8.40 9.57
CA PHE A 21 3.26 -9.42 9.36
C PHE A 21 2.68 -10.84 9.46
N ASN A 22 1.79 -11.09 10.42
CA ASN A 22 1.13 -12.38 10.55
C ASN A 22 0.13 -12.64 9.42
N GLN A 23 -0.64 -11.64 9.00
CA GLN A 23 -1.53 -11.76 7.83
C GLN A 23 -0.75 -12.09 6.55
N LEU A 24 0.37 -11.42 6.32
CA LEU A 24 1.22 -11.65 5.16
C LEU A 24 1.82 -13.06 5.16
N ARG A 25 2.24 -13.55 6.34
CA ARG A 25 2.70 -14.92 6.53
C ARG A 25 1.58 -15.94 6.27
N LEU A 26 0.37 -15.68 6.77
CA LEU A 26 -0.78 -16.55 6.54
C LEU A 26 -1.12 -16.61 5.05
N ALA A 27 -1.19 -15.48 4.35
CA ALA A 27 -1.46 -15.43 2.92
C ALA A 27 -0.38 -16.16 2.10
N ALA A 28 0.91 -15.95 2.40
CA ALA A 28 2.00 -16.61 1.70
C ALA A 28 2.05 -18.13 1.95
N CYS A 29 1.70 -18.60 3.15
CA CYS A 29 1.72 -20.01 3.50
C CYS A 29 0.41 -20.76 3.16
N MET A 30 -0.75 -20.10 3.20
CA MET A 30 -2.05 -20.72 2.90
C MET A 30 -2.30 -20.87 1.39
N GLN A 31 -1.59 -20.14 0.53
CA GLN A 31 -1.62 -20.39 -0.92
C GLN A 31 -1.08 -21.77 -1.33
N ALA A 32 -0.49 -22.55 -0.41
CA ALA A 32 -0.06 -23.92 -0.68
C ALA A 32 -1.19 -24.97 -0.53
N SER A 33 -2.35 -24.65 0.06
CA SER A 33 -3.44 -25.64 0.21
C SER A 33 -4.79 -24.99 0.56
N GLY A 34 -5.65 -24.81 -0.44
CA GLY A 34 -7.11 -24.63 -0.24
C GLY A 34 -7.68 -23.23 -0.53
N PRO A 35 -9.03 -23.08 -0.47
CA PRO A 35 -9.73 -21.84 -0.82
C PRO A 35 -9.28 -20.68 0.07
N GLN A 36 -8.94 -19.55 -0.55
CA GLN A 36 -8.45 -18.37 0.16
C GLN A 36 -9.48 -17.86 1.16
N PRO A 37 -9.09 -17.54 2.41
CA PRO A 37 -9.96 -16.81 3.33
C PRO A 37 -10.19 -15.38 2.80
N GLU A 38 -11.43 -14.93 2.75
CA GLU A 38 -11.74 -13.50 2.60
C GLU A 38 -11.14 -12.75 3.80
N LEU A 39 -10.13 -11.93 3.53
CA LEU A 39 -9.52 -11.11 4.57
C LEU A 39 -10.52 -10.03 5.03
N PRO A 40 -10.60 -9.74 6.33
CA PRO A 40 -11.44 -8.66 6.83
C PRO A 40 -10.98 -7.33 6.21
N VAL A 41 -11.91 -6.63 5.56
CA VAL A 41 -11.74 -5.22 5.22
C VAL A 41 -11.96 -4.43 6.50
N GLU A 42 -10.93 -4.31 7.32
CA GLU A 42 -10.92 -3.30 8.39
C GLU A 42 -10.40 -1.98 7.82
N SER A 43 -11.19 -0.92 7.99
CA SER A 43 -10.85 0.45 7.64
C SER A 43 -9.83 1.03 8.63
N GLU A 44 -8.63 0.43 8.70
CA GLU A 44 -7.55 1.06 9.43
C GLU A 44 -6.94 2.19 8.60
N ASN A 45 -6.72 3.32 9.28
CA ASN A 45 -6.18 4.55 8.72
C ASN A 45 -4.81 4.24 8.05
N PRO A 46 -4.69 4.33 6.70
CA PRO A 46 -3.50 3.86 6.01
C PRO A 46 -2.31 4.76 6.37
N GLN A 47 -1.42 4.25 7.22
CA GLN A 47 -0.15 4.91 7.48
C GLN A 47 0.81 4.61 6.32
N ILE A 48 1.16 5.65 5.58
CA ILE A 48 2.07 5.56 4.44
C ILE A 48 3.50 5.44 4.98
N VAL A 49 4.05 4.23 4.87
CA VAL A 49 5.43 3.91 5.26
C VAL A 49 6.36 4.25 4.11
N LYS A 50 7.43 5.00 4.37
CA LYS A 50 8.43 5.30 3.34
C LYS A 50 9.34 4.09 3.13
N LEU A 51 9.20 3.42 1.99
CA LEU A 51 10.09 2.32 1.60
C LEU A 51 11.27 2.89 0.81
N GLU A 52 12.43 3.02 1.46
CA GLU A 52 13.70 3.33 0.81
C GLU A 52 14.19 2.08 0.05
N CYS A 53 13.93 2.03 -1.26
CA CYS A 53 14.40 0.95 -2.13
C CYS A 53 15.71 1.37 -2.82
N ALA A 54 16.85 0.97 -2.25
CA ALA A 54 18.18 1.34 -2.75
C ALA A 54 18.54 0.71 -4.12
N ASP A 55 17.83 -0.35 -4.52
CA ASP A 55 18.02 -1.07 -5.78
C ASP A 55 16.96 -0.71 -6.84
N TYR A 56 16.26 0.41 -6.68
CA TYR A 56 15.28 0.87 -7.67
C TYR A 56 15.99 1.32 -8.96
N GLN A 57 16.21 0.38 -9.87
CA GLN A 57 16.60 0.65 -11.25
C GLN A 57 15.35 1.23 -11.96
N ASN A 58 15.46 2.44 -12.51
CA ASN A 58 14.47 3.01 -13.44
C ASN A 58 14.49 2.32 -14.82
N ASP A 59 14.86 1.05 -14.89
CA ASP A 59 14.80 0.27 -16.12
C ASP A 59 13.38 -0.27 -16.30
N LEU A 60 12.43 0.65 -16.47
CA LEU A 60 11.06 0.31 -16.85
C LEU A 60 10.86 0.63 -18.33
N ASP A 61 11.47 -0.20 -19.19
CA ASP A 61 11.21 -0.24 -20.63
C ASP A 61 9.84 -0.87 -20.98
N SER A 62 8.95 -0.99 -20.00
CA SER A 62 7.55 -1.30 -20.21
C SER A 62 6.76 -0.42 -19.28
N CYS A 63 6.33 0.74 -19.80
CA CYS A 63 5.14 1.43 -19.33
C CYS A 63 3.97 0.45 -19.50
N SER A 64 3.95 -0.56 -18.62
CA SER A 64 2.87 -1.47 -18.43
C SER A 64 1.67 -0.59 -18.18
N ASN A 65 0.51 -0.97 -18.73
CA ASN A 65 -0.78 -0.33 -18.48
C ASN A 65 -1.22 -0.54 -17.01
N SER A 66 -0.28 -0.33 -16.08
CA SER A 66 -0.40 -0.44 -14.65
C SER A 66 -1.25 0.71 -14.21
N LYS A 67 -2.43 0.38 -13.71
CA LYS A 67 -3.38 1.32 -13.17
C LYS A 67 -3.23 1.34 -11.66
N ILE A 68 -3.05 2.52 -11.09
CA ILE A 68 -3.11 2.70 -9.65
C ILE A 68 -4.59 2.75 -9.28
N ARG A 69 -5.03 1.86 -8.39
CA ARG A 69 -6.38 1.86 -7.83
C ARG A 69 -6.35 2.33 -6.39
N ILE A 70 -7.15 3.34 -6.07
CA ILE A 70 -7.33 3.88 -4.72
C ILE A 70 -8.79 3.62 -4.34
N ASP A 71 -8.99 2.75 -3.35
CA ASP A 71 -10.32 2.45 -2.81
C ASP A 71 -10.48 3.22 -1.48
N CYS A 72 -11.47 4.12 -1.42
CA CYS A 72 -11.80 4.91 -0.23
C CYS A 72 -13.30 4.77 0.08
N GLY A 73 -13.64 3.87 1.00
CA GLY A 73 -15.03 3.52 1.30
C GLY A 73 -15.72 2.92 0.06
N CYS A 74 -16.78 3.57 -0.44
CA CYS A 74 -17.46 3.18 -1.68
C CYS A 74 -16.86 3.82 -2.94
N ILE A 75 -15.89 4.71 -2.80
CA ILE A 75 -15.28 5.45 -3.92
C ILE A 75 -14.10 4.66 -4.46
N HIS A 76 -14.09 4.52 -5.78
CA HIS A 76 -13.09 3.78 -6.54
C HIS A 76 -12.43 4.73 -7.53
N ILE A 77 -11.15 5.03 -7.34
CA ILE A 77 -10.39 5.93 -8.21
C ILE A 77 -9.32 5.11 -8.95
N GLU A 78 -9.34 5.18 -10.27
CA GLU A 78 -8.37 4.53 -11.14
C GLU A 78 -7.52 5.58 -11.85
N ILE A 79 -6.21 5.52 -11.66
CA ILE A 79 -5.23 6.41 -12.28
C ILE A 79 -4.40 5.58 -13.26
N ASP A 80 -4.42 5.97 -14.52
CA ASP A 80 -3.63 5.32 -15.55
C ASP A 80 -2.12 5.52 -15.33
N GLY A 81 -1.30 4.54 -15.70
CA GLY A 81 0.16 4.61 -15.56
C GLY A 81 0.80 5.76 -16.35
N GLY A 82 0.13 6.26 -17.40
CA GLY A 82 0.52 7.44 -18.15
C GLY A 82 0.01 8.77 -17.58
N ALA A 83 -0.66 8.77 -16.43
CA ALA A 83 -1.20 10.00 -15.83
C ALA A 83 -0.08 10.99 -15.51
N ALA A 84 -0.27 12.25 -15.93
CA ALA A 84 0.69 13.30 -15.64
C ALA A 84 0.81 13.51 -14.12
N PRO A 85 2.02 13.77 -13.58
CA PRO A 85 2.23 13.97 -12.14
C PRO A 85 1.33 15.07 -11.52
N THR A 86 0.96 16.08 -12.31
CA THR A 86 0.03 17.15 -11.91
C THR A 86 -1.39 16.63 -11.65
N VAL A 87 -1.85 15.67 -12.44
CA VAL A 87 -3.16 15.02 -12.26
C VAL A 87 -3.15 14.18 -10.99
N ILE A 88 -2.10 13.39 -10.78
CA ILE A 88 -1.94 12.58 -9.56
C ILE A 88 -1.94 13.47 -8.31
N ARG A 89 -1.18 14.57 -8.34
CA ARG A 89 -1.14 15.53 -7.23
C ARG A 89 -2.52 16.12 -6.93
N SER A 90 -3.23 16.58 -7.96
CA SER A 90 -4.57 17.16 -7.79
C SER A 90 -5.57 16.16 -7.20
N ILE A 91 -5.50 14.88 -7.59
CA ILE A 91 -6.33 13.83 -7.01
C ILE A 91 -6.01 13.65 -5.52
N MET A 92 -4.73 13.58 -5.16
CA MET A 92 -4.30 13.40 -3.77
C MET A 92 -4.67 14.59 -2.89
N GLU A 93 -4.57 15.82 -3.39
CA GLU A 93 -4.98 17.03 -2.68
C GLU A 93 -6.47 16.98 -2.31
N VAL A 94 -7.33 16.60 -3.24
CA VAL A 94 -8.78 16.45 -2.99
C VAL A 94 -9.08 15.34 -1.98
N LEU A 95 -8.32 14.24 -2.02
CA LEU A 95 -8.51 13.12 -1.08
C LEU A 95 -8.10 13.46 0.35
N VAL A 96 -7.11 14.34 0.53
CA VAL A 96 -6.68 14.81 1.86
C VAL A 96 -7.79 15.65 2.53
N ASP A 97 -8.49 16.48 1.76
CA ASP A 97 -9.56 17.34 2.28
C ASP A 97 -10.90 16.61 2.50
N ALA A 98 -11.04 15.39 1.96
CA ALA A 98 -12.26 14.59 2.04
C ALA A 98 -12.32 13.63 3.24
N ALA A 99 -11.28 13.57 4.07
CA ALA A 99 -11.14 12.73 5.27
C ALA A 99 -11.43 13.50 6.56
#